data_AF-A0A2V5VBD8-F1
#
_entry.id   AF-A0A2V5VBD8-F1
#
_cell.length_a   1.000
_cell.length_b   1.000
_cell.length_c   1.000
_cell.angle_alpha   90.00
_cell.angle_beta   90.00
_cell.angle_gamma   90.00
#
_symmetry.space_group_name_H-M   'P 1'
#
loop_
_entity.id
_entity.type
_entity.pdbx_description
1 polymer ?
#
loop_
_entity_poly.entity_id
_entity_poly.type
_entity_poly.pdbx_seq_one_letter_code
_entity_poly.pdbx_strand_id
1 'polypeptide(L)'
;MLLADDQRDVLEALRILLKGEGYQTEAVTSLAGIFSALEKKDYTLLIMDLNYARDTTSGQEGLAAIPKIQEVDGTLPIVVMTAWASIDLAVEAMKRGARDFVTKPWDNERLLTIARTQTELAMALRRGRKLEAENQLLRGSMPNLIAESPAMRPVMEMISRVGPSDANVLITGENGTGKGLIAQALHALSPRASRTMITVNMGGLSETLFESELFGHVKGAFTDAKADRAGRFELADESTLFMDEIANIPLAQQAKLLRVIETGNFERVGSSKTLHANVRIISATNANLEDEIAAGRFRQDLLFRLNTIQIALPPLRERREDIMLLANSFLRQHVQRYRKEITGLDEQARERLLQHRFPGNVRELDHVVERAVLMAQDRQIRAADLGLTSPEAEPRSLEEMSLEEVEAFLIKKALARNDGNARKAAEALGLSRSAFYRRLQQYGL
;
A
#
# COMPACT_ATOMS: atom_id res chain seq x y z
N MET A 1 21.11 -26.82 9.47
CA MET A 1 20.37 -27.79 10.29
C MET A 1 21.22 -28.19 11.47
N LEU A 2 20.61 -28.38 12.63
CA LEU A 2 21.28 -28.90 13.82
C LEU A 2 20.90 -30.37 14.00
N LEU A 3 21.88 -31.23 14.16
CA LEU A 3 21.72 -32.66 14.41
C LEU A 3 22.17 -32.96 15.84
N ALA A 4 21.35 -33.62 16.62
CA ALA A 4 21.65 -33.93 18.01
C ALA A 4 21.39 -35.40 18.32
N ASP A 5 22.44 -36.12 18.73
CA ASP A 5 22.39 -37.55 19.00
C ASP A 5 23.62 -37.97 19.82
N ASP A 6 23.48 -38.82 20.83
CA ASP A 6 24.63 -39.31 21.59
C ASP A 6 25.49 -40.29 20.78
N GLN A 7 24.92 -40.90 19.73
CA GLN A 7 25.61 -41.85 18.84
C GLN A 7 26.24 -41.13 17.64
N ARG A 8 27.57 -41.15 17.60
CA ARG A 8 28.34 -40.51 16.50
C ARG A 8 28.05 -41.13 15.14
N ASP A 9 27.80 -42.43 15.08
CA ASP A 9 27.52 -43.13 13.82
C ASP A 9 26.19 -42.68 13.21
N VAL A 10 25.19 -42.38 14.05
CA VAL A 10 23.90 -41.81 13.64
C VAL A 10 24.10 -40.41 13.07
N LEU A 11 24.86 -39.55 13.78
CA LEU A 11 25.16 -38.19 13.30
C LEU A 11 25.88 -38.21 11.95
N GLU A 12 26.83 -39.12 11.77
CA GLU A 12 27.60 -39.22 10.52
C GLU A 12 26.73 -39.70 9.36
N ALA A 13 25.85 -40.69 9.59
CA ALA A 13 24.89 -41.15 8.59
C ALA A 13 23.92 -40.04 8.16
N LEU A 14 23.37 -39.28 9.12
CA LEU A 14 22.50 -38.13 8.84
C LEU A 14 23.23 -37.04 8.07
N ARG A 15 24.48 -36.75 8.45
CA ARG A 15 25.32 -35.75 7.78
C ARG A 15 25.55 -36.12 6.32
N ILE A 16 25.88 -37.37 6.03
CA ILE A 16 26.10 -37.85 4.65
C ILE A 16 24.82 -37.72 3.84
N LEU A 17 23.69 -38.19 4.38
CA LEU A 17 22.38 -38.13 3.71
C LEU A 17 21.98 -36.69 3.38
N LEU A 18 22.01 -35.80 4.36
CA LEU A 18 21.56 -34.42 4.21
C LEU A 18 22.51 -33.58 3.36
N LYS A 19 23.82 -33.88 3.39
CA LYS A 19 24.81 -33.23 2.51
C LYS A 19 24.55 -33.53 1.03
N GLY A 20 24.06 -34.74 0.71
CA GLY A 20 23.66 -35.12 -0.65
C GLY A 20 22.56 -34.23 -1.24
N GLU A 21 21.73 -33.66 -0.36
CA GLU A 21 20.63 -32.74 -0.69
C GLU A 21 21.01 -31.26 -0.55
N GLY A 22 22.29 -30.96 -0.35
CA GLY A 22 22.80 -29.59 -0.25
C GLY A 22 22.57 -28.91 1.10
N TYR A 23 22.13 -29.63 2.14
CA TYR A 23 21.95 -29.07 3.47
C TYR A 23 23.29 -28.91 4.20
N GLN A 24 23.45 -27.76 4.88
CA GLN A 24 24.52 -27.55 5.85
C GLN A 24 24.08 -28.06 7.22
N THR A 25 24.89 -28.93 7.83
CA THR A 25 24.59 -29.57 9.12
C THR A 25 25.68 -29.28 10.15
N GLU A 26 25.28 -28.89 11.36
CA GLU A 26 26.13 -28.89 12.56
C GLU A 26 25.66 -30.02 13.47
N ALA A 27 26.59 -30.76 14.08
CA ALA A 27 26.27 -31.94 14.88
C ALA A 27 26.74 -31.76 16.32
N VAL A 28 25.88 -32.11 17.28
CA VAL A 28 26.14 -32.07 18.71
C VAL A 28 25.78 -33.40 19.35
N THR A 29 26.50 -33.79 20.40
CA THR A 29 26.33 -35.10 21.04
C THR A 29 25.62 -35.04 22.40
N SER A 30 25.03 -33.90 22.74
CA SER A 30 24.36 -33.70 24.03
C SER A 30 23.30 -32.61 23.96
N LEU A 31 22.33 -32.66 24.87
CA LEU A 31 21.32 -31.62 25.03
C LEU A 31 21.94 -30.25 25.34
N ALA A 32 22.99 -30.20 26.18
CA ALA A 32 23.72 -28.97 26.44
C ALA A 32 24.34 -28.38 25.17
N GLY A 33 24.84 -29.25 24.29
CA GLY A 33 25.36 -28.85 22.97
C GLY A 33 24.31 -28.18 22.09
N ILE A 34 23.03 -28.60 22.18
CA ILE A 34 21.93 -27.96 21.45
C ILE A 34 21.83 -26.49 21.86
N PHE A 35 21.73 -26.20 23.15
CA PHE A 35 21.59 -24.83 23.64
C PHE A 35 22.80 -23.96 23.30
N SER A 36 24.02 -24.48 23.48
CA SER A 36 25.25 -23.76 23.09
C SER A 36 25.35 -23.49 21.58
N ALA A 37 24.73 -24.32 20.74
CA ALA A 37 24.66 -24.10 19.31
C ALA A 37 23.62 -23.01 18.96
N LEU A 38 22.44 -23.09 19.57
CA LEU A 38 21.35 -22.12 19.37
C LEU A 38 21.72 -20.70 19.81
N GLU A 39 22.56 -20.54 20.83
CA GLU A 39 23.08 -19.22 21.24
C GLU A 39 23.98 -18.55 20.19
N LYS A 40 24.65 -19.35 19.35
CA LYS A 40 25.67 -18.85 18.43
C LYS A 40 25.13 -18.58 17.03
N LYS A 41 24.12 -19.33 16.59
CA LYS A 41 23.62 -19.33 15.22
C LYS A 41 22.16 -19.73 15.17
N ASP A 42 21.48 -19.20 14.15
CA ASP A 42 20.14 -19.64 13.80
C ASP A 42 20.18 -20.93 12.98
N TYR A 43 19.25 -21.83 13.27
CA TYR A 43 19.04 -23.07 12.51
C TYR A 43 17.65 -23.07 11.88
N THR A 44 17.49 -23.83 10.80
CA THR A 44 16.22 -23.97 10.07
C THR A 44 15.47 -25.25 10.43
N LEU A 45 16.14 -26.20 11.07
CA LEU A 45 15.61 -27.48 11.52
C LEU A 45 16.54 -28.06 12.59
N LEU A 46 15.96 -28.59 13.67
CA LEU A 46 16.63 -29.45 14.64
C LEU A 46 16.13 -30.88 14.45
N ILE A 47 17.04 -31.81 14.19
CA ILE A 47 16.77 -33.25 14.26
C ILE A 47 17.46 -33.76 15.53
N MET A 48 16.71 -34.27 16.50
CA MET A 48 17.25 -34.66 17.80
C MET A 48 16.80 -36.05 18.23
N ASP A 49 17.68 -36.85 18.82
CA ASP A 49 17.27 -38.03 19.59
C ASP A 49 16.48 -37.60 20.84
N LEU A 50 15.73 -38.52 21.43
CA LEU A 50 15.12 -38.37 22.75
C LEU A 50 16.00 -38.91 23.89
N ASN A 51 16.95 -39.79 23.59
CA ASN A 51 17.84 -40.42 24.58
C ASN A 51 19.26 -39.84 24.51
N TYR A 52 19.80 -39.37 25.63
CA TYR A 52 21.17 -38.82 25.71
C TYR A 52 22.01 -39.38 26.86
N ALA A 53 21.43 -40.23 27.70
CA ALA A 53 22.11 -40.88 28.80
C ALA A 53 22.30 -42.38 28.51
N ARG A 54 23.51 -42.89 28.74
CA ARG A 54 23.94 -44.25 28.34
C ARG A 54 23.16 -45.39 29.00
N ASP A 55 22.45 -45.12 30.10
CA ASP A 55 21.76 -46.14 30.92
C ASP A 55 20.25 -45.91 31.01
N THR A 56 19.66 -44.97 30.25
CA THR A 56 18.22 -44.72 30.27
C THR A 56 17.63 -44.68 28.85
N THR A 57 16.65 -45.54 28.59
CA THR A 57 15.85 -45.54 27.34
C THR A 57 14.52 -44.81 27.51
N SER A 58 14.42 -43.95 28.53
CA SER A 58 13.15 -43.36 28.96
C SER A 58 12.68 -42.21 28.06
N GLY A 59 13.58 -41.61 27.26
CA GLY A 59 13.31 -40.45 26.41
C GLY A 59 12.93 -39.16 27.15
N GLN A 60 12.88 -39.18 28.49
CA GLN A 60 12.33 -38.07 29.28
C GLN A 60 13.17 -36.79 29.18
N GLU A 61 14.50 -36.93 29.08
CA GLU A 61 15.42 -35.79 28.96
C GLU A 61 15.19 -35.03 27.65
N GLY A 62 15.08 -35.76 26.52
CA GLY A 62 14.73 -35.16 25.23
C GLY A 62 13.34 -34.52 25.24
N LEU A 63 12.34 -35.21 25.81
CA LEU A 63 10.98 -34.66 25.94
C LEU A 63 10.92 -33.39 26.81
N ALA A 64 11.75 -33.29 27.84
CA ALA A 64 11.85 -32.10 28.69
C ALA A 64 12.61 -30.95 28.02
N ALA A 65 13.45 -31.24 27.01
CA ALA A 65 14.20 -30.23 26.27
C ALA A 65 13.34 -29.52 25.22
N ILE A 66 12.32 -30.17 24.63
CA ILE A 66 11.50 -29.60 23.56
C ILE A 66 10.89 -28.23 23.95
N PRO A 67 10.18 -28.08 25.09
CA PRO A 67 9.60 -26.78 25.44
C PRO A 67 10.67 -25.71 25.67
N LYS A 68 11.80 -26.08 26.28
CA LYS A 68 12.92 -25.16 26.54
C LYS A 68 13.58 -24.68 25.25
N ILE A 69 13.69 -25.54 24.25
CA ILE A 69 14.20 -25.17 22.92
C ILE A 69 13.23 -24.20 22.25
N GLN A 70 11.92 -24.40 22.40
CA GLN A 70 10.90 -23.49 21.87
C GLN A 70 10.85 -22.14 22.58
N GLU A 71 11.23 -22.06 23.86
CA GLU A 71 11.41 -20.79 24.56
C GLU A 71 12.58 -19.98 23.98
N VAL A 72 13.64 -20.65 23.53
CA VAL A 72 14.80 -20.01 22.88
C VAL A 72 14.47 -19.58 21.44
N ASP A 73 13.92 -20.50 20.64
CA ASP A 73 13.44 -20.21 19.28
C ASP A 73 12.15 -20.96 18.98
N GLY A 74 11.01 -20.30 19.20
CA GLY A 74 9.69 -20.86 18.92
C GLY A 74 9.38 -21.04 17.43
N THR A 75 10.26 -20.60 16.53
CA THR A 75 10.14 -20.82 15.08
C THR A 75 10.92 -22.02 14.57
N LEU A 76 11.83 -22.57 15.38
CA LEU A 76 12.65 -23.71 14.99
C LEU A 76 11.80 -25.00 14.99
N PRO A 77 11.58 -25.65 13.83
CA PRO A 77 10.94 -26.95 13.82
C PRO A 77 11.87 -27.99 14.45
N ILE A 78 11.29 -28.81 15.33
CA ILE A 78 11.99 -29.91 16.03
C ILE A 78 11.43 -31.22 15.49
N VAL A 79 12.29 -32.04 14.91
CA VAL A 79 11.99 -33.41 14.47
C VAL A 79 12.70 -34.37 15.42
N VAL A 80 11.92 -35.21 16.10
CA VAL A 80 12.49 -36.14 17.08
C VAL A 80 12.80 -37.49 16.45
N MET A 81 13.89 -38.12 16.87
CA MET A 81 14.24 -39.47 16.47
C MET A 81 13.96 -40.43 17.62
N THR A 82 13.32 -41.57 17.33
CA THR A 82 12.97 -42.58 18.32
C THR A 82 13.28 -43.99 17.83
N ALA A 83 13.50 -44.96 18.73
CA ALA A 83 13.60 -46.36 18.33
C ALA A 83 12.21 -46.96 18.05
N TRP A 84 12.15 -48.07 17.29
CA TRP A 84 10.89 -48.74 16.87
C TRP A 84 9.90 -49.07 18.01
N ALA A 85 10.36 -49.16 19.27
CA ALA A 85 9.54 -49.56 20.41
C ALA A 85 8.79 -48.41 21.12
N SER A 86 8.82 -47.16 20.63
CA SER A 86 8.32 -46.01 21.40
C SER A 86 7.48 -44.99 20.60
N ILE A 87 6.44 -45.45 19.92
CA ILE A 87 5.43 -44.57 19.29
C ILE A 87 4.81 -43.64 20.35
N ASP A 88 4.59 -44.11 21.58
CA ASP A 88 4.05 -43.28 22.67
C ASP A 88 4.95 -42.09 23.02
N LEU A 89 6.28 -42.25 22.95
CA LEU A 89 7.22 -41.14 23.17
C LEU A 89 7.17 -40.13 22.03
N ALA A 90 7.01 -40.60 20.78
CA ALA A 90 6.84 -39.71 19.64
C ALA A 90 5.54 -38.88 19.76
N VAL A 91 4.44 -39.52 20.17
CA VAL A 91 3.16 -38.81 20.40
C VAL A 91 3.31 -37.76 21.52
N GLU A 92 4.02 -38.10 22.61
CA GLU A 92 4.28 -37.16 23.70
C GLU A 92 5.19 -36.01 23.25
N ALA A 93 6.19 -36.26 22.41
CA ALA A 93 7.03 -35.22 21.83
C ALA A 93 6.21 -34.23 21.00
N MET A 94 5.26 -34.72 20.20
CA MET A 94 4.35 -33.86 19.42
C MET A 94 3.49 -32.98 20.33
N LYS A 95 2.95 -33.53 21.43
CA LYS A 95 2.18 -32.75 22.43
C LYS A 95 3.01 -31.64 23.07
N ARG A 96 4.32 -31.85 23.21
CA ARG A 96 5.26 -30.88 23.77
C ARG A 96 5.82 -29.89 22.76
N GLY A 97 5.43 -30.00 21.49
CA GLY A 97 5.76 -29.03 20.46
C GLY A 97 6.73 -29.50 19.37
N ALA A 98 7.13 -30.79 19.36
CA ALA A 98 7.79 -31.34 18.19
C ALA A 98 6.87 -31.24 16.96
N ARG A 99 7.47 -31.06 15.79
CA ARG A 99 6.77 -30.88 14.51
C ARG A 99 6.60 -32.18 13.74
N ASP A 100 7.50 -33.13 13.94
CA ASP A 100 7.43 -34.46 13.34
C ASP A 100 8.35 -35.44 14.11
N PHE A 101 8.31 -36.72 13.72
CA PHE A 101 9.23 -37.73 14.24
C PHE A 101 9.70 -38.73 13.16
N VAL A 102 10.87 -39.32 13.41
CA VAL A 102 11.48 -40.35 12.57
C VAL A 102 11.93 -41.53 13.43
N THR A 103 11.66 -42.76 12.99
CA THR A 103 12.12 -43.96 13.69
C THR A 103 13.54 -44.35 13.26
N LYS A 104 14.35 -44.87 14.18
CA LYS A 104 15.66 -45.49 13.92
C LYS A 104 15.54 -47.02 13.85
N PRO A 105 16.04 -47.70 12.82
CA PRO A 105 16.62 -47.15 11.59
C PRO A 105 15.55 -46.44 10.74
N TRP A 106 15.96 -45.39 10.03
CA TRP A 106 15.06 -44.55 9.24
C TRP A 106 15.03 -44.94 7.77
N ASP A 107 13.93 -44.57 7.12
CA ASP A 107 13.84 -44.53 5.67
C ASP A 107 14.39 -43.18 5.16
N ASN A 108 15.33 -43.23 4.21
CA ASN A 108 16.02 -42.05 3.71
C ASN A 108 15.05 -41.09 2.99
N GLU A 109 14.14 -41.61 2.18
CA GLU A 109 13.19 -40.79 1.42
C GLU A 109 12.25 -40.05 2.37
N ARG A 110 11.72 -40.76 3.37
CA ARG A 110 10.86 -40.17 4.41
C ARG A 110 11.58 -39.08 5.19
N LEU A 111 12.82 -39.31 5.64
CA LEU A 111 13.59 -38.32 6.39
C LEU A 111 13.82 -37.06 5.55
N LEU A 112 14.19 -37.22 4.28
CA LEU A 112 14.40 -36.10 3.36
C LEU A 112 13.11 -35.32 3.12
N THR A 113 11.96 -35.99 2.95
CA THR A 113 10.66 -35.31 2.79
C THR A 113 10.30 -34.50 4.03
N ILE A 114 10.50 -35.04 5.23
CA ILE A 114 10.28 -34.30 6.50
C ILE A 114 11.22 -33.10 6.57
N ALA A 115 12.52 -33.30 6.33
CA ALA A 115 13.51 -32.23 6.39
C ALA A 115 13.19 -31.08 5.41
N ARG A 116 12.81 -31.41 4.16
CA ARG A 116 12.38 -30.43 3.15
C ARG A 116 11.15 -29.65 3.61
N THR A 117 10.09 -30.35 3.97
CA THR A 117 8.79 -29.76 4.35
C THR A 117 8.94 -28.81 5.54
N GLN A 118 9.65 -29.25 6.59
CA GLN A 118 9.82 -28.45 7.80
C GLN A 118 10.71 -27.23 7.56
N THR A 119 11.77 -27.37 6.77
CA THR A 119 12.67 -26.25 6.44
C THR A 119 11.96 -25.21 5.58
N GLU A 120 11.17 -25.62 4.58
CA GLU A 120 10.39 -24.71 3.74
C GLU A 120 9.36 -23.93 4.55
N LEU A 121 8.62 -24.61 5.43
CA LEU A 121 7.64 -23.98 6.31
C LEU A 121 8.30 -22.96 7.25
N ALA A 122 9.42 -23.33 7.89
CA ALA A 122 10.16 -22.43 8.77
C ALA A 122 10.67 -21.18 8.02
N MET A 123 11.21 -21.36 6.82
CA MET A 123 11.65 -20.25 5.98
C MET A 123 10.47 -19.34 5.55
N ALA A 124 9.32 -19.91 5.21
CA ALA A 124 8.13 -19.14 4.85
C ALA A 124 7.62 -18.30 6.03
N LEU A 125 7.52 -18.90 7.23
CA LEU A 125 7.10 -18.20 8.45
C LEU A 125 8.08 -17.08 8.83
N ARG A 126 9.40 -17.34 8.76
CA ARG A 126 10.41 -16.31 9.04
C ARG A 126 10.38 -15.17 8.02
N ARG A 127 10.19 -15.47 6.73
CA ARG A 127 9.98 -14.44 5.69
C ARG A 127 8.73 -13.62 5.96
N GLY A 128 7.62 -14.26 6.32
CA GLY A 128 6.39 -13.58 6.72
C GLY A 128 6.61 -12.61 7.88
N ARG A 129 7.23 -13.07 8.97
CA ARG A 129 7.57 -12.23 10.12
C ARG A 129 8.52 -11.09 9.77
N LYS A 130 9.51 -11.33 8.91
CA LYS A 130 10.44 -10.27 8.46
C LYS A 130 9.72 -9.20 7.65
N LEU A 131 8.86 -9.60 6.71
CA LEU A 131 8.05 -8.68 5.92
C LEU A 131 7.03 -7.94 6.79
N GLU A 132 6.46 -8.60 7.80
CA GLU A 132 5.60 -7.97 8.80
C GLU A 132 6.37 -6.97 9.65
N ALA A 133 7.57 -7.31 10.11
CA ALA A 133 8.42 -6.41 10.90
C ALA A 133 8.91 -5.20 10.07
N GLU A 134 9.31 -5.41 8.81
CA GLU A 134 9.63 -4.33 7.87
C GLU A 134 8.40 -3.43 7.63
N ASN A 135 7.22 -4.03 7.46
CA ASN A 135 5.97 -3.26 7.40
C ASN A 135 5.67 -2.53 8.71
N GLN A 136 5.92 -3.14 9.87
CA GLN A 136 5.70 -2.50 11.18
C GLN A 136 6.65 -1.32 11.43
N LEU A 137 7.91 -1.44 11.01
CA LEU A 137 8.87 -0.34 11.03
C LEU A 137 8.45 0.81 10.09
N LEU A 138 7.81 0.50 8.96
CA LEU A 138 7.14 1.49 8.11
C LEU A 138 5.84 2.05 8.74
N ARG A 139 5.15 1.28 9.61
CA ARG A 139 3.89 1.66 10.30
C ARG A 139 4.07 2.46 11.59
N GLY A 140 5.27 2.50 12.18
CA GLY A 140 5.54 3.08 13.51
C GLY A 140 5.31 4.59 13.64
N SER A 141 4.85 5.27 12.59
CA SER A 141 4.40 6.65 12.65
C SER A 141 3.01 6.71 12.05
N MET A 142 2.04 7.24 12.81
CA MET A 142 0.84 7.81 12.20
C MET A 142 1.28 8.63 10.97
N PRO A 143 0.56 8.55 9.83
CA PRO A 143 0.86 9.44 8.72
C PRO A 143 0.96 10.86 9.30
N ASN A 144 2.08 11.55 9.06
CA ASN A 144 2.27 12.90 9.56
C ASN A 144 1.28 13.82 8.84
N LEU A 145 0.04 13.85 9.34
CA LEU A 145 -1.08 14.54 8.71
C LEU A 145 -1.01 16.00 9.12
N ILE A 146 -0.51 16.82 8.21
CA ILE A 146 -0.46 18.27 8.38
C ILE A 146 -1.84 18.83 8.03
N ALA A 147 -2.56 19.28 9.04
CA ALA A 147 -3.96 19.71 8.96
C ALA A 147 -4.31 20.64 10.14
N GLU A 148 -3.77 21.86 10.13
CA GLU A 148 -3.99 22.88 11.17
C GLU A 148 -5.08 23.89 10.78
N SER A 149 -5.45 23.96 9.50
CA SER A 149 -6.48 24.87 9.02
C SER A 149 -7.85 24.63 9.68
N PRO A 150 -8.65 25.69 9.92
CA PRO A 150 -10.02 25.54 10.43
C PRO A 150 -10.89 24.63 9.56
N ALA A 151 -10.69 24.66 8.23
CA ALA A 151 -11.41 23.83 7.27
C ALA A 151 -11.13 22.33 7.45
N MET A 152 -9.98 21.94 7.98
CA MET A 152 -9.64 20.55 8.26
C MET A 152 -10.15 20.05 9.63
N ARG A 153 -10.55 20.92 10.56
CA ARG A 153 -11.01 20.48 11.90
C ARG A 153 -12.18 19.48 11.84
N PRO A 154 -13.25 19.71 11.05
CA PRO A 154 -14.35 18.74 10.96
C PRO A 154 -13.88 17.39 10.39
N VAL A 155 -12.92 17.41 9.46
CA VAL A 155 -12.32 16.18 8.90
C VAL A 155 -11.58 15.41 9.99
N MET A 156 -10.76 16.09 10.79
CA MET A 156 -10.01 15.49 11.90
C MET A 156 -10.93 14.92 12.99
N GLU A 157 -12.01 15.64 13.33
CA GLU A 157 -13.03 15.16 14.28
C GLU A 157 -13.79 13.93 13.77
N MET A 158 -14.04 13.86 12.46
CA MET A 158 -14.69 12.68 11.88
C MET A 158 -13.75 11.48 11.88
N ILE A 159 -12.46 11.67 11.58
CA ILE A 159 -11.43 10.62 11.61
C ILE A 159 -11.30 10.03 13.03
N SER A 160 -11.23 10.88 14.06
CA SER A 160 -11.09 10.40 15.44
C SER A 160 -12.33 9.64 15.93
N ARG A 161 -13.52 10.04 15.48
CA ARG A 161 -14.79 9.41 15.84
C ARG A 161 -15.04 8.09 15.12
N VAL A 162 -14.69 8.02 13.84
CA VAL A 162 -15.05 6.92 12.93
C VAL A 162 -13.90 5.92 12.78
N GLY A 163 -12.66 6.34 13.00
CA GLY A 163 -11.46 5.48 12.97
C GLY A 163 -11.64 4.19 13.79
N PRO A 164 -12.07 4.25 15.07
CA PRO A 164 -12.26 3.08 15.93
C PRO A 164 -13.43 2.16 15.56
N SER A 165 -14.27 2.54 14.60
CA SER A 165 -15.43 1.75 14.17
C SER A 165 -15.11 0.85 12.97
N ASP A 166 -15.96 -0.15 12.70
CA ASP A 166 -15.93 -0.96 11.47
C ASP A 166 -16.80 -0.36 10.33
N ALA A 167 -17.31 0.86 10.48
CA ALA A 167 -18.16 1.48 9.47
C ALA A 167 -17.41 1.71 8.15
N ASN A 168 -18.13 1.55 7.04
CA ASN A 168 -17.64 1.89 5.72
C ASN A 168 -17.54 3.42 5.59
N VAL A 169 -16.45 3.90 4.99
CA VAL A 169 -16.21 5.33 4.83
C VAL A 169 -16.03 5.69 3.37
N LEU A 170 -16.79 6.68 2.90
CA LEU A 170 -16.61 7.30 1.60
C LEU A 170 -15.87 8.64 1.75
N ILE A 171 -14.70 8.75 1.14
CA ILE A 171 -13.86 9.93 1.15
C ILE A 171 -14.04 10.68 -0.18
N THR A 172 -14.59 11.89 -0.14
CA THR A 172 -14.76 12.73 -1.33
C THR A 172 -13.78 13.90 -1.33
N GLY A 173 -13.44 14.39 -2.51
CA GLY A 173 -12.63 15.60 -2.67
C GLY A 173 -11.82 15.58 -3.95
N GLU A 174 -11.31 16.75 -4.35
CA GLU A 174 -10.58 16.92 -5.59
C GLU A 174 -9.32 16.04 -5.69
N ASN A 175 -8.74 15.97 -6.89
CA ASN A 175 -7.50 15.26 -7.11
C ASN A 175 -6.36 15.90 -6.33
N GLY A 176 -5.56 15.07 -5.65
CA GLY A 176 -4.41 15.52 -4.88
C GLY A 176 -4.72 16.16 -3.53
N THR A 177 -5.96 16.08 -3.00
CA THR A 177 -6.29 16.64 -1.66
C THR A 177 -5.76 15.82 -0.48
N GLY A 178 -5.35 14.57 -0.71
CA GLY A 178 -4.81 13.68 0.34
C GLY A 178 -5.76 12.56 0.78
N LYS A 179 -6.75 12.18 -0.03
CA LYS A 179 -7.73 11.10 0.28
C LYS A 179 -7.07 9.81 0.78
N GLY A 180 -5.98 9.38 0.15
CA GLY A 180 -5.21 8.20 0.58
C GLY A 180 -4.57 8.33 1.97
N LEU A 181 -4.12 9.53 2.37
CA LEU A 181 -3.58 9.77 3.72
C LEU A 181 -4.70 9.68 4.77
N ILE A 182 -5.89 10.17 4.44
CA ILE A 182 -7.06 10.04 5.33
C ILE A 182 -7.48 8.58 5.49
N ALA A 183 -7.46 7.79 4.41
CA ALA A 183 -7.72 6.35 4.49
C ALA A 183 -6.69 5.63 5.38
N GLN A 184 -5.40 5.98 5.25
CA GLN A 184 -4.35 5.45 6.12
C GLN A 184 -4.57 5.84 7.59
N ALA A 185 -4.94 7.09 7.87
CA ALA A 185 -5.23 7.56 9.22
C ALA A 185 -6.44 6.82 9.84
N LEU A 186 -7.52 6.62 9.08
CA LEU A 186 -8.68 5.85 9.52
C LEU A 186 -8.32 4.40 9.84
N HIS A 187 -7.50 3.76 9.00
CA HIS A 187 -7.03 2.40 9.25
C HIS A 187 -6.13 2.31 10.49
N ALA A 188 -5.20 3.26 10.66
CA ALA A 188 -4.29 3.31 11.80
C ALA A 188 -5.00 3.50 13.14
N LEU A 189 -6.15 4.18 13.16
CA LEU A 189 -6.99 4.36 14.35
C LEU A 189 -8.00 3.24 14.57
N SER A 190 -8.01 2.22 13.71
CA SER A 190 -8.99 1.14 13.77
C SER A 190 -8.49 -0.06 14.58
N PRO A 191 -9.40 -0.95 15.04
CA PRO A 191 -9.00 -2.23 15.63
C PRO A 191 -8.17 -3.13 14.69
N ARG A 192 -8.18 -2.82 13.38
CA ARG A 192 -7.51 -3.57 12.32
C ARG A 192 -6.11 -3.03 11.97
N ALA A 193 -5.61 -2.02 12.70
CA ALA A 193 -4.32 -1.37 12.46
C ALA A 193 -3.09 -2.31 12.53
N SER A 194 -3.22 -3.45 13.21
CA SER A 194 -2.19 -4.48 13.26
C SER A 194 -2.03 -5.25 11.94
N ARG A 195 -3.04 -5.21 11.06
CA ARG A 195 -3.02 -5.86 9.74
C ARG A 195 -2.68 -4.88 8.63
N THR A 196 -2.28 -5.40 7.47
CA THR A 196 -1.95 -4.54 6.32
C THR A 196 -3.21 -4.04 5.64
N MET A 197 -3.43 -2.72 5.58
CA MET A 197 -4.42 -2.16 4.67
C MET A 197 -4.08 -2.52 3.22
N ILE A 198 -5.01 -3.16 2.53
CA ILE A 198 -4.89 -3.46 1.10
C ILE A 198 -5.44 -2.27 0.32
N THR A 199 -4.68 -1.81 -0.68
CA THR A 199 -5.08 -0.69 -1.53
C THR A 199 -5.31 -1.16 -2.96
N VAL A 200 -6.25 -0.52 -3.64
CA VAL A 200 -6.52 -0.73 -5.07
C VAL A 200 -7.01 0.58 -5.68
N ASN A 201 -6.44 0.97 -6.81
CA ASN A 201 -6.91 2.11 -7.60
C ASN A 201 -7.79 1.57 -8.74
N MET A 202 -9.04 2.01 -8.80
CA MET A 202 -10.03 1.51 -9.75
C MET A 202 -9.93 2.15 -11.13
N GLY A 203 -9.35 3.35 -11.26
CA GLY A 203 -9.19 4.02 -12.56
C GLY A 203 -8.16 3.37 -13.47
N GLY A 204 -7.27 2.53 -12.93
CA GLY A 204 -6.26 1.80 -13.70
C GLY A 204 -6.67 0.40 -14.17
N LEU A 205 -7.86 -0.09 -13.80
CA LEU A 205 -8.26 -1.48 -14.06
C LEU A 205 -9.12 -1.60 -15.31
N SER A 206 -8.64 -2.37 -16.29
CA SER A 206 -9.52 -2.85 -17.38
C SER A 206 -10.62 -3.76 -16.82
N GLU A 207 -11.74 -3.84 -17.54
CA GLU A 207 -12.89 -4.66 -17.12
C GLU A 207 -12.52 -6.12 -16.88
N THR A 208 -11.65 -6.69 -17.71
CA THR A 208 -11.18 -8.08 -17.58
C THR A 208 -10.24 -8.28 -16.38
N LEU A 209 -9.47 -7.25 -16.01
CA LEU A 209 -8.57 -7.31 -14.85
C LEU A 209 -9.26 -7.02 -13.53
N PHE A 210 -10.40 -6.32 -13.55
CA PHE A 210 -11.15 -5.96 -12.34
C PHE A 210 -11.48 -7.18 -11.49
N GLU A 211 -12.11 -8.20 -12.09
CA GLU A 211 -12.53 -9.39 -11.35
C GLU A 211 -11.34 -10.21 -10.84
N SER A 212 -10.32 -10.37 -11.67
CA SER A 212 -9.09 -11.07 -11.30
C SER A 212 -8.33 -10.35 -10.18
N GLU A 213 -8.28 -9.01 -10.18
CA GLU A 213 -7.60 -8.25 -9.13
C GLU A 213 -8.40 -8.27 -7.82
N LEU A 214 -9.71 -8.01 -7.85
CA LEU A 214 -10.52 -7.95 -6.64
C LEU A 214 -10.83 -9.31 -6.03
N PHE A 215 -11.20 -10.29 -6.85
CA PHE A 215 -11.70 -11.58 -6.40
C PHE A 215 -10.69 -12.71 -6.57
N GLY A 216 -9.63 -12.50 -7.36
CA GLY A 216 -8.62 -13.51 -7.64
C GLY A 216 -9.02 -14.44 -8.79
N HIS A 217 -8.11 -15.33 -9.17
CA HIS A 217 -8.37 -16.33 -10.21
C HIS A 217 -7.67 -17.66 -9.89
N VAL A 218 -8.21 -18.73 -10.45
CA VAL A 218 -7.53 -20.03 -10.52
C VAL A 218 -6.75 -20.16 -11.82
N LYS A 219 -5.72 -21.01 -11.82
CA LYS A 219 -4.97 -21.34 -13.03
C LYS A 219 -5.91 -21.81 -14.15
N GLY A 220 -5.74 -21.24 -15.33
CA GLY A 220 -6.56 -21.57 -16.52
C GLY A 220 -7.90 -20.84 -16.61
N ALA A 221 -8.21 -19.90 -15.71
CA ALA A 221 -9.45 -19.13 -15.77
C ALA A 221 -9.57 -18.22 -17.02
N PHE A 222 -8.45 -17.78 -17.58
CA PHE A 222 -8.34 -17.03 -18.84
C PHE A 222 -6.97 -17.29 -19.48
N THR A 223 -6.75 -16.83 -20.71
CA THR A 223 -5.57 -17.15 -21.54
C THR A 223 -4.23 -16.89 -20.84
N ASP A 224 -4.14 -15.85 -20.02
CA ASP A 224 -2.93 -15.46 -19.28
C ASP A 224 -2.86 -15.98 -17.82
N ALA A 225 -3.85 -16.75 -17.36
CA ALA A 225 -3.92 -17.27 -16.00
C ALA A 225 -2.97 -18.47 -15.77
N LYS A 226 -1.66 -18.20 -15.68
CA LYS A 226 -0.61 -19.23 -15.55
C LYS A 226 -0.55 -19.90 -14.18
N ALA A 227 -1.06 -19.25 -13.14
CA ALA A 227 -1.05 -19.71 -11.75
C ALA A 227 -2.29 -19.20 -11.00
N ASP A 228 -2.57 -19.76 -9.84
CA ASP A 228 -3.58 -19.24 -8.92
C ASP A 228 -3.13 -17.89 -8.33
N ARG A 229 -4.06 -16.96 -8.17
CA ARG A 229 -3.82 -15.65 -7.58
C ARG A 229 -4.94 -15.26 -6.63
N ALA A 230 -4.57 -14.89 -5.40
CA ALA A 230 -5.48 -14.32 -4.42
C ALA A 230 -5.91 -12.90 -4.83
N GLY A 231 -7.20 -12.60 -4.66
CA GLY A 231 -7.77 -11.27 -4.92
C GLY A 231 -7.60 -10.30 -3.76
N ARG A 232 -7.90 -9.02 -3.98
CA ARG A 232 -7.83 -7.98 -2.94
C ARG A 232 -8.74 -8.27 -1.74
N PHE A 233 -9.94 -8.83 -1.95
CA PHE A 233 -10.83 -9.20 -0.84
C PHE A 233 -10.23 -10.28 0.05
N GLU A 234 -9.61 -11.29 -0.55
CA GLU A 234 -8.93 -12.36 0.18
C GLU A 234 -7.71 -11.83 0.94
N LEU A 235 -6.90 -10.98 0.30
CA LEU A 235 -5.75 -10.36 0.94
C LEU A 235 -6.13 -9.39 2.07
N ALA A 236 -7.33 -8.82 2.02
CA ALA A 236 -7.84 -7.86 2.99
C ALA A 236 -8.65 -8.51 4.12
N ASP A 237 -8.68 -9.83 4.20
CA ASP A 237 -9.48 -10.53 5.20
C ASP A 237 -9.08 -10.16 6.64
N GLU A 238 -10.10 -9.84 7.43
CA GLU A 238 -10.02 -9.23 8.76
C GLU A 238 -9.18 -7.92 8.81
N SER A 239 -8.99 -7.25 7.67
CA SER A 239 -8.30 -5.97 7.53
C SER A 239 -9.17 -4.92 6.82
N THR A 240 -8.54 -3.90 6.24
CA THR A 240 -9.18 -2.80 5.52
C THR A 240 -8.82 -2.86 4.04
N LEU A 241 -9.82 -2.73 3.17
CA LEU A 241 -9.64 -2.53 1.74
C LEU A 241 -9.93 -1.07 1.39
N PHE A 242 -8.90 -0.36 0.95
CA PHE A 242 -9.01 0.99 0.41
C PHE A 242 -9.17 0.96 -1.11
N MET A 243 -10.33 1.41 -1.59
CA MET A 243 -10.67 1.52 -3.01
C MET A 243 -10.61 2.98 -3.46
N ASP A 244 -9.53 3.36 -4.13
CA ASP A 244 -9.39 4.70 -4.71
C ASP A 244 -10.09 4.77 -6.08
N GLU A 245 -10.62 5.96 -6.39
CA GLU A 245 -11.37 6.25 -7.62
C GLU A 245 -12.60 5.34 -7.86
N ILE A 246 -13.41 5.09 -6.83
CA ILE A 246 -14.55 4.15 -6.88
C ILE A 246 -15.57 4.48 -8.00
N ALA A 247 -15.69 5.74 -8.41
CA ALA A 247 -16.57 6.16 -9.49
C ALA A 247 -16.16 5.61 -10.87
N ASN A 248 -14.91 5.18 -11.04
CA ASN A 248 -14.38 4.70 -12.32
C ASN A 248 -14.71 3.21 -12.59
N ILE A 249 -15.46 2.55 -11.71
CA ILE A 249 -15.85 1.15 -11.88
C ILE A 249 -16.94 1.02 -12.96
N PRO A 250 -16.76 0.15 -13.98
CA PRO A 250 -17.80 -0.13 -14.96
C PRO A 250 -19.11 -0.62 -14.31
N LEU A 251 -20.27 -0.19 -14.86
CA LEU A 251 -21.58 -0.47 -14.27
C LEU A 251 -21.86 -1.96 -14.04
N ALA A 252 -21.41 -2.83 -14.96
CA ALA A 252 -21.54 -4.29 -14.83
C ALA A 252 -20.81 -4.84 -13.58
N GLN A 253 -19.66 -4.25 -13.26
CA GLN A 253 -18.81 -4.67 -12.14
C GLN A 253 -19.31 -4.14 -10.79
N GLN A 254 -20.05 -3.02 -10.78
CA GLN A 254 -20.66 -2.45 -9.58
C GLN A 254 -21.65 -3.43 -8.92
N ALA A 255 -22.40 -4.21 -9.71
CA ALA A 255 -23.35 -5.20 -9.18
C ALA A 255 -22.63 -6.36 -8.44
N LYS A 256 -21.48 -6.81 -8.98
CA LYS A 256 -20.66 -7.84 -8.32
C LYS A 256 -20.06 -7.29 -7.03
N LEU A 257 -19.50 -6.09 -7.07
CA LEU A 257 -18.94 -5.43 -5.89
C LEU A 257 -19.99 -5.24 -4.79
N LEU A 258 -21.21 -4.79 -5.13
CA LEU A 258 -22.32 -4.65 -4.20
C LEU A 258 -22.59 -5.97 -3.45
N ARG A 259 -22.70 -7.10 -4.16
CA ARG A 259 -22.95 -8.41 -3.55
C ARG A 259 -21.88 -8.80 -2.53
N VAL A 260 -20.62 -8.53 -2.83
CA VAL A 260 -19.51 -8.83 -1.92
C VAL A 260 -19.54 -7.92 -0.70
N ILE A 261 -19.83 -6.63 -0.86
CA ILE A 261 -19.95 -5.69 0.27
C ILE A 261 -21.11 -6.08 1.19
N GLU A 262 -22.22 -6.56 0.64
CA GLU A 262 -23.40 -6.94 1.44
C GLU A 262 -23.23 -8.25 2.18
N THR A 263 -22.57 -9.23 1.57
CA THR A 263 -22.55 -10.61 2.08
C THR A 263 -21.20 -11.07 2.61
N GLY A 264 -20.11 -10.36 2.26
CA GLY A 264 -18.73 -10.80 2.44
C GLY A 264 -18.33 -11.98 1.53
N ASN A 265 -19.26 -12.50 0.73
CA ASN A 265 -19.05 -13.70 -0.07
C ASN A 265 -18.64 -13.36 -1.51
N PHE A 266 -17.63 -14.04 -2.04
CA PHE A 266 -17.16 -13.90 -3.40
C PHE A 266 -16.60 -15.22 -3.95
N GLU A 267 -16.39 -15.28 -5.26
CA GLU A 267 -15.83 -16.44 -5.96
C GLU A 267 -14.64 -16.00 -6.79
N ARG A 268 -13.56 -16.79 -6.80
CA ARG A 268 -12.43 -16.56 -7.70
C ARG A 268 -12.88 -16.80 -9.14
N VAL A 269 -12.35 -16.01 -10.07
CA VAL A 269 -12.60 -16.21 -11.51
C VAL A 269 -12.17 -17.62 -11.90
N GLY A 270 -13.06 -18.36 -12.56
CA GLY A 270 -12.84 -19.76 -12.96
C GLY A 270 -13.10 -20.80 -11.86
N SER A 271 -13.59 -20.40 -10.68
CA SER A 271 -13.94 -21.29 -9.58
C SER A 271 -15.40 -21.10 -9.17
N SER A 272 -16.09 -22.18 -8.78
CA SER A 272 -17.42 -22.13 -8.17
C SER A 272 -17.37 -22.25 -6.64
N LYS A 273 -16.18 -22.18 -6.05
CA LYS A 273 -16.01 -22.23 -4.59
C LYS A 273 -16.25 -20.83 -4.02
N THR A 274 -17.33 -20.67 -3.28
CA THR A 274 -17.61 -19.46 -2.51
C THR A 274 -16.60 -19.32 -1.37
N LEU A 275 -15.98 -18.15 -1.28
CA LEU A 275 -15.10 -17.70 -0.21
C LEU A 275 -15.81 -16.58 0.56
N HIS A 276 -15.45 -16.41 1.83
CA HIS A 276 -15.94 -15.33 2.68
C HIS A 276 -14.76 -14.50 3.18
N ALA A 277 -14.88 -13.17 3.16
CA ALA A 277 -13.92 -12.27 3.78
C ALA A 277 -14.62 -11.19 4.60
N ASN A 278 -14.13 -10.96 5.82
CA ASN A 278 -14.57 -9.90 6.70
C ASN A 278 -13.70 -8.66 6.49
N VAL A 279 -14.13 -7.74 5.62
CA VAL A 279 -13.32 -6.59 5.19
C VAL A 279 -14.00 -5.27 5.55
N ARG A 280 -13.26 -4.37 6.21
CA ARG A 280 -13.71 -2.97 6.35
C ARG A 280 -13.44 -2.22 5.05
N ILE A 281 -14.44 -1.54 4.50
CA ILE A 281 -14.31 -0.81 3.24
C ILE A 281 -14.07 0.67 3.47
N ILE A 282 -13.01 1.21 2.88
CA ILE A 282 -12.81 2.65 2.73
C ILE A 282 -12.74 2.95 1.23
N SER A 283 -13.57 3.86 0.75
CA SER A 283 -13.60 4.23 -0.67
C SER A 283 -13.26 5.70 -0.85
N ALA A 284 -12.66 6.06 -1.98
CA ALA A 284 -12.36 7.44 -2.33
C ALA A 284 -12.81 7.78 -3.76
N THR A 285 -13.21 9.02 -3.98
CA THR A 285 -13.52 9.54 -5.32
C THR A 285 -13.32 11.05 -5.41
N ASN A 286 -13.00 11.53 -6.61
CA ASN A 286 -13.03 12.94 -7.00
C ASN A 286 -14.27 13.29 -7.85
N ALA A 287 -15.05 12.31 -8.28
CA ALA A 287 -16.28 12.54 -9.04
C ALA A 287 -17.47 12.87 -8.12
N ASN A 288 -18.44 13.61 -8.65
CA ASN A 288 -19.73 13.80 -8.00
C ASN A 288 -20.61 12.56 -8.23
N LEU A 289 -20.77 11.72 -7.22
CA LEU A 289 -21.53 10.47 -7.35
C LEU A 289 -23.02 10.71 -7.60
N GLU A 290 -23.59 11.85 -7.20
CA GLU A 290 -24.98 12.17 -7.50
C GLU A 290 -25.19 12.39 -9.00
N ASP A 291 -24.28 13.12 -9.65
CA ASP A 291 -24.28 13.35 -11.10
C ASP A 291 -24.03 12.04 -11.86
N GLU A 292 -23.13 11.18 -11.36
CA GLU A 292 -22.87 9.86 -11.95
C GLU A 292 -24.09 8.92 -11.85
N ILE A 293 -24.87 9.00 -10.77
CA ILE A 293 -26.13 8.28 -10.63
C ILE A 293 -27.18 8.82 -11.60
N ALA A 294 -27.34 10.16 -11.67
CA ALA A 294 -28.29 10.79 -12.58
C ALA A 294 -27.98 10.46 -14.05
N ALA A 295 -26.70 10.29 -14.39
CA ALA A 295 -26.25 9.87 -15.70
C ALA A 295 -26.27 8.35 -15.95
N GLY A 296 -26.70 7.54 -14.98
CA GLY A 296 -26.79 6.09 -15.09
C GLY A 296 -25.44 5.37 -15.12
N ARG A 297 -24.35 6.04 -14.72
CA ARG A 297 -22.98 5.49 -14.70
C ARG A 297 -22.60 4.90 -13.34
N PHE A 298 -23.32 5.27 -12.27
CA PHE A 298 -23.11 4.71 -10.94
C PHE A 298 -24.43 4.24 -10.33
N ARG A 299 -24.40 3.10 -9.63
CA ARG A 299 -25.60 2.55 -8.99
C ARG A 299 -25.85 3.19 -7.64
N GLN A 300 -27.10 3.60 -7.43
CA GLN A 300 -27.53 4.20 -6.17
C GLN A 300 -27.44 3.23 -4.98
N ASP A 301 -27.76 1.95 -5.19
CA ASP A 301 -27.69 0.91 -4.14
C ASP A 301 -26.25 0.67 -3.65
N LEU A 302 -25.28 0.68 -4.56
CA LEU A 302 -23.85 0.61 -4.21
C LEU A 302 -23.42 1.83 -3.39
N LEU A 303 -23.85 3.05 -3.76
CA LEU A 303 -23.54 4.25 -2.98
C LEU A 303 -24.03 4.11 -1.54
N PHE A 304 -25.25 3.64 -1.33
CA PHE A 304 -25.81 3.45 0.02
C PHE A 304 -24.99 2.48 0.88
N ARG A 305 -24.39 1.44 0.28
CA ARG A 305 -23.54 0.47 1.02
C ARG A 305 -22.14 0.99 1.31
N LEU A 306 -21.60 1.83 0.43
CA LEU A 306 -20.28 2.43 0.60
C LEU A 306 -20.30 3.63 1.54
N ASN A 307 -21.38 4.44 1.48
CA ASN A 307 -21.50 5.72 2.16
C ASN A 307 -22.22 5.59 3.51
N THR A 308 -21.70 4.76 4.43
CA THR A 308 -22.19 4.78 5.82
C THR A 308 -21.77 6.08 6.51
N ILE A 309 -20.54 6.53 6.27
CA ILE A 309 -20.02 7.82 6.68
C ILE A 309 -19.32 8.49 5.50
N GLN A 310 -19.61 9.77 5.27
CA GLN A 310 -18.92 10.59 4.27
C GLN A 310 -17.92 11.54 4.93
N ILE A 311 -16.70 11.59 4.37
CA ILE A 311 -15.68 12.57 4.72
C ILE A 311 -15.31 13.36 3.47
N ALA A 312 -15.73 14.62 3.40
CA ALA A 312 -15.36 15.52 2.32
C ALA A 312 -14.08 16.28 2.67
N LEU A 313 -13.04 16.13 1.84
CA LEU A 313 -11.79 16.90 2.00
C LEU A 313 -11.93 18.25 1.29
N PRO A 314 -11.63 19.37 2.00
CA PRO A 314 -11.55 20.66 1.36
C PRO A 314 -10.34 20.71 0.40
N PRO A 315 -10.48 21.41 -0.74
CA PRO A 315 -9.35 21.70 -1.62
C PRO A 315 -8.34 22.61 -0.93
N LEU A 316 -7.08 22.58 -1.38
CA LEU A 316 -5.97 23.30 -0.76
C LEU A 316 -6.22 24.83 -0.70
N ARG A 317 -6.92 25.38 -1.69
CA ARG A 317 -7.33 26.80 -1.72
C ARG A 317 -8.23 27.24 -0.57
N GLU A 318 -8.96 26.31 0.06
CA GLU A 318 -9.85 26.55 1.21
C GLU A 318 -9.15 26.31 2.56
N ARG A 319 -7.91 25.80 2.55
CA ARG A 319 -7.08 25.55 3.73
C ARG A 319 -5.70 26.20 3.60
N ARG A 320 -5.69 27.52 3.37
CA ARG A 320 -4.48 28.29 3.07
C ARG A 320 -3.43 28.22 4.17
N GLU A 321 -3.86 28.08 5.42
CA GLU A 321 -2.99 27.94 6.59
C GLU A 321 -2.12 26.68 6.52
N ASP A 322 -2.59 25.62 5.84
CA ASP A 322 -1.85 24.38 5.69
C ASP A 322 -0.77 24.47 4.59
N ILE A 323 -0.87 25.42 3.65
CA ILE A 323 0.02 25.51 2.48
C ILE A 323 1.49 25.61 2.92
N MET A 324 1.80 26.53 3.84
CA MET A 324 3.17 26.72 4.28
C MET A 324 3.68 25.58 5.16
N LEU A 325 2.83 24.96 5.96
CA LEU A 325 3.19 23.81 6.78
C LEU A 325 3.54 22.60 5.89
N LEU A 326 2.71 22.35 4.87
CA LEU A 326 2.93 21.32 3.86
C LEU A 326 4.19 21.61 3.05
N ALA A 327 4.35 22.82 2.53
CA ALA A 327 5.50 23.21 1.73
C ALA A 327 6.83 23.03 2.49
N ASN A 328 6.89 23.46 3.76
CA ASN A 328 8.07 23.28 4.59
C ASN A 328 8.33 21.80 4.92
N SER A 329 7.29 20.98 5.04
CA SER A 329 7.44 19.55 5.22
C SER A 329 8.05 18.87 3.99
N PHE A 330 7.47 19.12 2.81
CA PHE A 330 7.99 18.61 1.53
C PHE A 330 9.41 19.10 1.28
N LEU A 331 9.70 20.37 1.58
CA LEU A 331 11.04 20.93 1.48
C LEU A 331 12.06 20.09 2.26
N ARG A 332 11.78 19.81 3.55
CA ARG A 332 12.68 18.98 4.38
C ARG A 332 12.86 17.58 3.81
N GLN A 333 11.78 16.95 3.35
CA GLN A 333 11.82 15.61 2.75
C GLN A 333 12.69 15.58 1.48
N HIS A 334 12.47 16.52 0.57
CA HIS A 334 13.19 16.59 -0.70
C HIS A 334 14.65 17.00 -0.53
N VAL A 335 14.95 17.92 0.39
CA VAL A 335 16.32 18.32 0.72
C VAL A 335 17.13 17.13 1.25
N GLN A 336 16.54 16.33 2.14
CA GLN A 336 17.17 15.11 2.65
C GLN A 336 17.34 14.06 1.54
N ARG A 337 16.31 13.86 0.70
CA ARG A 337 16.32 12.88 -0.40
C ARG A 337 17.38 13.20 -1.44
N TYR A 338 17.49 14.46 -1.84
CA TYR A 338 18.42 14.92 -2.88
C TYR A 338 19.76 15.43 -2.35
N ARG A 339 19.97 15.38 -1.02
CA ARG A 339 21.20 15.81 -0.34
C ARG A 339 21.62 17.24 -0.71
N LYS A 340 20.63 18.13 -0.82
CA LYS A 340 20.85 19.57 -1.09
C LYS A 340 21.11 20.31 0.24
N GLU A 341 21.72 21.49 0.17
CA GLU A 341 21.96 22.36 1.33
C GLU A 341 21.00 23.57 1.37
N ILE A 342 19.72 23.33 1.06
CA ILE A 342 18.69 24.36 1.08
C ILE A 342 18.15 24.52 2.50
N THR A 343 18.12 25.76 2.98
CA THR A 343 17.70 26.12 4.34
C THR A 343 16.26 26.63 4.41
N GLY A 344 15.65 27.03 3.28
CA GLY A 344 14.29 27.54 3.28
C GLY A 344 13.81 28.13 1.95
N LEU A 345 12.59 28.69 2.01
CA LEU A 345 11.97 29.52 0.99
C LEU A 345 12.20 31.00 1.35
N ASP A 346 12.57 31.81 0.35
CA ASP A 346 12.59 33.28 0.50
C ASP A 346 11.17 33.86 0.58
N GLU A 347 11.05 35.15 0.91
CA GLU A 347 9.74 35.78 1.12
C GLU A 347 8.89 35.80 -0.16
N GLN A 348 9.49 36.08 -1.31
CA GLN A 348 8.78 36.13 -2.59
C GLN A 348 8.26 34.75 -3.00
N ALA A 349 9.00 33.68 -2.71
CA ALA A 349 8.57 32.30 -2.93
C ALA A 349 7.38 31.94 -2.03
N ARG A 350 7.40 32.36 -0.75
CA ARG A 350 6.29 32.15 0.19
C ARG A 350 5.02 32.84 -0.29
N GLU A 351 5.11 34.11 -0.66
CA GLU A 351 3.98 34.87 -1.19
C GLU A 351 3.41 34.21 -2.46
N ARG A 352 4.28 33.77 -3.38
CA ARG A 352 3.85 33.10 -4.61
C ARG A 352 3.16 31.77 -4.36
N LEU A 353 3.61 30.98 -3.38
CA LEU A 353 2.90 29.78 -2.95
C LEU A 353 1.53 30.11 -2.38
N LEU A 354 1.42 31.11 -1.49
CA LEU A 354 0.15 31.49 -0.86
C LEU A 354 -0.88 32.08 -1.83
N GLN A 355 -0.42 32.73 -2.91
CA GLN A 355 -1.29 33.31 -3.94
C GLN A 355 -1.79 32.28 -4.97
N HIS A 356 -1.07 31.16 -5.13
CA HIS A 356 -1.42 30.14 -6.11
C HIS A 356 -2.66 29.34 -5.68
N ARG A 357 -3.53 28.99 -6.64
CA ARG A 357 -4.79 28.27 -6.34
C ARG A 357 -4.61 26.77 -6.13
N PHE A 358 -3.54 26.19 -6.67
CA PHE A 358 -3.24 24.75 -6.66
C PHE A 358 -4.40 23.86 -7.15
N PRO A 359 -4.75 23.89 -8.46
CA PRO A 359 -5.76 22.98 -9.03
C PRO A 359 -5.46 21.48 -8.81
N GLY A 360 -4.18 21.09 -8.70
CA GLY A 360 -3.74 19.74 -8.33
C GLY A 360 -3.53 19.54 -6.83
N ASN A 361 -3.96 20.52 -6.01
CA ASN A 361 -3.96 20.49 -4.55
C ASN A 361 -2.57 20.16 -3.96
N VAL A 362 -2.50 19.27 -2.97
CA VAL A 362 -1.26 18.92 -2.24
C VAL A 362 -0.27 18.22 -3.17
N ARG A 363 -0.74 17.42 -4.12
CA ARG A 363 0.12 16.74 -5.10
C ARG A 363 0.86 17.73 -5.98
N GLU A 364 0.17 18.79 -6.42
CA GLU A 364 0.81 19.86 -7.17
C GLU A 364 1.78 20.66 -6.30
N LEU A 365 1.39 21.00 -5.07
CA LEU A 365 2.30 21.68 -4.13
C LEU A 365 3.59 20.88 -3.90
N ASP A 366 3.48 19.57 -3.69
CA ASP A 366 4.63 18.67 -3.54
C ASP A 366 5.53 18.69 -4.77
N HIS A 367 4.97 18.53 -5.98
CA HIS A 367 5.72 18.63 -7.24
C HIS A 367 6.42 19.98 -7.43
N VAL A 368 5.74 21.08 -7.09
CA VAL A 368 6.27 22.44 -7.20
C VAL A 368 7.48 22.61 -6.27
N VAL A 369 7.38 22.14 -5.02
CA VAL A 369 8.46 22.20 -4.04
C VAL A 369 9.62 21.27 -4.44
N GLU A 370 9.33 20.05 -4.89
CA GLU A 370 10.34 19.11 -5.38
C GLU A 370 11.15 19.70 -6.53
N ARG A 371 10.46 20.26 -7.54
CA ARG A 371 11.12 20.93 -8.66
C ARG A 371 11.99 22.08 -8.18
N ALA A 372 11.48 22.91 -7.28
CA ALA A 372 12.21 24.05 -6.76
C ALA A 372 13.50 23.63 -6.03
N VAL A 373 13.46 22.53 -5.27
CA VAL A 373 14.66 21.95 -4.62
C VAL A 373 15.71 21.49 -5.65
N LEU A 374 15.28 20.94 -6.77
CA LEU A 374 16.18 20.50 -7.83
C LEU A 374 16.80 21.67 -8.60
N MET A 375 16.01 22.72 -8.86
CA MET A 375 16.41 23.88 -9.66
C MET A 375 17.18 24.94 -8.87
N ALA A 376 16.99 25.01 -7.55
CA ALA A 376 17.66 25.99 -6.70
C ALA A 376 19.19 25.89 -6.83
N GLN A 377 19.80 27.03 -7.11
CA GLN A 377 21.26 27.21 -7.18
C GLN A 377 21.85 27.69 -5.85
N ASP A 378 21.03 28.35 -5.04
CA ASP A 378 21.40 28.92 -3.74
C ASP A 378 20.84 28.09 -2.57
N ARG A 379 21.20 28.48 -1.34
CA ARG A 379 20.67 27.88 -0.11
C ARG A 379 19.21 28.24 0.17
N GLN A 380 18.62 29.15 -0.59
CA GLN A 380 17.20 29.51 -0.48
C GLN A 380 16.51 29.33 -1.83
N ILE A 381 15.30 28.76 -1.79
CA ILE A 381 14.41 28.68 -2.95
C ILE A 381 13.83 30.06 -3.21
N ARG A 382 14.03 30.57 -4.43
CA ARG A 382 13.46 31.82 -4.92
C ARG A 382 12.15 31.59 -5.66
N ALA A 383 11.38 32.66 -5.82
CA ALA A 383 10.11 32.61 -6.55
C ALA A 383 10.23 32.12 -8.01
N ALA A 384 11.40 32.26 -8.64
CA ALA A 384 11.66 31.76 -10.00
C ALA A 384 11.86 30.23 -10.03
N ASP A 385 12.40 29.65 -8.96
CA ASP A 385 12.69 28.20 -8.88
C ASP A 385 11.40 27.38 -8.74
N LEU A 386 10.36 27.98 -8.16
CA LEU A 386 9.03 27.38 -8.07
C LEU A 386 8.43 27.09 -9.45
N GLY A 387 8.83 27.86 -10.47
CA GLY A 387 8.30 27.86 -11.83
C GLY A 387 6.76 27.89 -11.91
N LEU A 388 6.12 28.46 -10.88
CA LEU A 388 4.72 28.81 -10.91
C LEU A 388 4.61 30.02 -11.81
N THR A 389 3.88 29.89 -12.92
CA THR A 389 3.42 31.07 -13.67
C THR A 389 2.58 31.91 -12.71
N SER A 390 2.89 33.20 -12.61
CA SER A 390 1.95 34.15 -12.01
C SER A 390 0.57 33.93 -12.65
N PRO A 391 -0.53 34.16 -11.93
CA PRO A 391 -1.85 34.25 -12.53
C PRO A 391 -1.94 35.53 -13.39
N GLU A 392 -1.09 35.66 -14.39
CA GLU A 392 -1.35 36.53 -15.52
C GLU A 392 -2.38 35.81 -16.38
N ALA A 393 -3.62 36.18 -16.13
CA ALA A 393 -4.81 35.90 -16.93
C ALA A 393 -5.11 34.40 -17.16
N GLU A 394 -5.81 33.79 -16.20
CA GLU A 394 -7.04 33.12 -16.64
C GLU A 394 -7.81 34.17 -17.46
N PRO A 395 -8.20 33.91 -18.73
CA PRO A 395 -9.04 34.86 -19.42
C PRO A 395 -10.25 35.09 -18.52
N ARG A 396 -10.48 36.34 -18.09
CA ARG A 396 -11.75 36.72 -17.46
C ARG A 396 -12.85 36.01 -18.26
N SER A 397 -13.81 35.37 -17.58
CA SER A 397 -14.96 34.82 -18.29
C SER A 397 -15.48 35.92 -19.21
N LEU A 398 -15.76 35.60 -20.48
CA LEU A 398 -16.30 36.59 -21.42
C LEU A 398 -17.57 37.28 -20.86
N GLU A 399 -18.24 36.62 -19.90
CA GLU A 399 -19.42 37.06 -19.18
C GLU A 399 -19.14 38.14 -18.12
N GLU A 400 -17.89 38.28 -17.67
CA GLU A 400 -17.45 39.28 -16.67
C GLU A 400 -16.76 40.48 -17.31
N MET A 401 -16.55 40.46 -18.63
CA MET A 401 -15.90 41.52 -19.40
C MET A 401 -16.94 42.50 -19.95
N SER A 402 -16.61 43.79 -19.97
CA SER A 402 -17.46 44.75 -20.71
C SER A 402 -17.41 44.45 -22.22
N LEU A 403 -18.43 44.90 -22.97
CA LEU A 403 -18.46 44.73 -24.43
C LEU A 403 -17.18 45.27 -25.11
N GLU A 404 -16.64 46.38 -24.61
CA GLU A 404 -15.39 46.98 -25.10
C GLU A 404 -14.17 46.11 -24.79
N GLU A 405 -14.12 45.49 -23.61
CA GLU A 405 -13.03 44.60 -23.22
C GLU A 405 -13.04 43.29 -24.03
N VAL A 406 -14.24 42.74 -24.29
CA VAL A 406 -14.42 41.55 -25.14
C VAL A 406 -13.96 41.86 -26.57
N GLU A 407 -14.35 43.01 -27.10
CA GLU A 407 -13.98 43.44 -28.45
C GLU A 407 -12.45 43.62 -28.58
N ALA A 408 -11.81 44.29 -27.62
CA ALA A 408 -10.36 44.45 -27.58
C ALA A 408 -9.62 43.09 -27.47
N PHE A 409 -10.13 42.17 -26.64
CA PHE A 409 -9.58 40.83 -26.50
C PHE A 409 -9.64 40.01 -27.80
N LEU A 410 -10.79 40.04 -28.49
CA LEU A 410 -10.97 39.36 -29.78
C LEU A 410 -10.04 39.92 -30.85
N ILE A 411 -9.84 41.25 -30.89
CA ILE A 411 -8.90 41.91 -31.81
C ILE A 411 -7.46 41.44 -31.57
N LYS A 412 -6.99 41.44 -30.30
CA LYS A 412 -5.65 40.95 -29.96
C LYS A 412 -5.46 39.48 -30.34
N LYS A 413 -6.46 38.65 -30.05
CA LYS A 413 -6.43 37.21 -30.35
C LYS A 413 -6.42 36.94 -31.86
N ALA A 414 -7.17 37.73 -32.64
CA ALA A 414 -7.18 37.63 -34.09
C ALA A 414 -5.86 38.08 -34.71
N LEU A 415 -5.22 39.14 -34.18
CA LEU A 415 -3.87 39.56 -34.61
C LEU A 415 -2.81 38.49 -34.29
N ALA A 416 -2.81 37.95 -33.07
CA ALA A 416 -1.87 36.92 -32.65
C ALA A 416 -2.00 35.64 -33.50
N ARG A 417 -3.23 35.21 -33.83
CA ARG A 417 -3.49 34.04 -34.69
C ARG A 417 -3.09 34.24 -36.15
N ASN A 418 -2.91 35.48 -36.58
CA ASN A 418 -2.58 35.82 -37.97
C ASN A 418 -1.21 36.48 -38.09
N ASP A 419 -0.31 36.25 -37.13
CA ASP A 419 1.07 36.78 -37.10
C ASP A 419 1.15 38.29 -37.34
N GLY A 420 0.23 39.06 -36.75
CA GLY A 420 0.17 40.52 -36.90
C GLY A 420 -0.40 41.00 -38.25
N ASN A 421 -0.88 40.11 -39.11
CA ASN A 421 -1.49 40.50 -40.38
C ASN A 421 -2.91 41.07 -40.17
N ALA A 422 -2.99 42.39 -40.05
CA ALA A 422 -4.24 43.11 -39.82
C ALA A 422 -5.35 42.83 -40.86
N ARG A 423 -5.00 42.51 -42.12
CA ARG A 423 -5.99 42.20 -43.16
C ARG A 423 -6.66 40.85 -42.92
N LYS A 424 -5.88 39.82 -42.61
CA LYS A 424 -6.40 38.48 -42.28
C LYS A 424 -7.15 38.46 -40.95
N ALA A 425 -6.67 39.22 -39.97
CA ALA A 425 -7.33 39.38 -38.67
C ALA A 425 -8.71 40.06 -38.80
N ALA A 426 -8.83 41.10 -39.65
CA ALA A 426 -10.11 41.76 -39.91
C ALA A 426 -11.13 40.80 -40.57
N GLU A 427 -10.70 40.02 -41.56
CA GLU A 427 -11.53 39.05 -42.26
C GLU A 427 -12.02 37.92 -41.34
N ALA A 428 -11.15 37.41 -40.47
CA ALA A 428 -11.49 36.38 -39.48
C ALA A 428 -12.53 36.86 -38.44
N LEU A 429 -12.62 38.17 -38.19
CA LEU A 429 -13.60 38.78 -37.29
C LEU A 429 -14.84 39.31 -38.03
N GLY A 430 -14.94 39.12 -39.35
CA GLY A 430 -16.06 39.63 -40.15
C GLY A 430 -16.09 41.16 -40.29
N LEU A 431 -14.96 41.83 -40.09
CA LEU A 431 -14.84 43.29 -40.13
C LEU A 431 -14.24 43.77 -41.45
N SER A 432 -14.72 44.91 -41.96
CA SER A 432 -14.06 45.60 -43.06
C SER A 432 -12.73 46.20 -42.61
N ARG A 433 -11.78 46.35 -43.54
CA ARG A 433 -10.45 46.88 -43.25
C ARG A 433 -10.51 48.24 -42.52
N SER A 434 -11.34 49.17 -42.99
CA SER A 434 -11.50 50.50 -42.37
C SER A 434 -12.15 50.45 -40.98
N ALA A 435 -12.99 49.45 -40.70
CA ALA A 435 -13.62 49.24 -39.39
C ALA A 435 -12.65 48.61 -38.38
N PHE A 436 -11.72 47.76 -38.85
CA PHE A 436 -10.70 47.14 -38.01
C PHE A 436 -9.61 48.13 -37.58
N TYR A 437 -9.08 48.94 -38.50
CA TYR A 437 -8.05 49.95 -38.17
C TYR A 437 -8.58 51.03 -37.22
N ARG A 438 -9.85 51.42 -37.32
CA ARG A 438 -10.48 52.35 -36.35
C ARG A 438 -10.50 51.79 -34.94
N ARG A 439 -10.77 50.49 -34.78
CA ARG A 439 -10.77 49.81 -33.48
C ARG A 439 -9.36 49.64 -32.92
N LEU A 440 -8.37 49.33 -33.76
CA LEU A 440 -6.97 49.32 -33.34
C LEU A 440 -6.56 50.67 -32.74
N GLN A 441 -6.92 51.76 -33.43
CA GLN A 441 -6.65 53.11 -32.95
C GLN A 441 -7.42 53.45 -31.66
N GLN A 442 -8.69 53.04 -31.56
CA GLN A 442 -9.53 53.26 -30.38
C GLN A 442 -9.00 52.52 -29.14
N TYR A 443 -8.44 51.32 -29.31
CA TYR A 443 -7.92 50.49 -28.20
C TYR A 443 -6.40 50.59 -27.99
N GLY A 444 -5.70 51.42 -28.77
CA GLY A 444 -4.25 51.62 -28.66
C GLY A 444 -3.42 50.39 -29.01
N LEU A 445 -3.84 49.62 -30.03
CA LEU A 445 -3.26 48.35 -30.46
C LEU A 445 -2.55 48.39 -31.82
#